data_AF-A0A7S8F4L2-F1
#
_entry.id   AF-A0A7S8F4L2-F1
#
_cell.length_a   1.000
_cell.length_b   1.000
_cell.length_c   1.000
_cell.angle_alpha   90.00
_cell.angle_beta   90.00
_cell.angle_gamma   90.00
#
_symmetry.space_group_name_H-M   'P 1'
#
loop_
_entity.id
_entity.type
_entity.pdbx_description
1 polymer ?
#
loop_
_entity_poly.entity_id
_entity_poly.type
_entity_poly.pdbx_seq_one_letter_code
_entity_poly.pdbx_strand_id
1 'polypeptide(L)'
;MRVSARILAAGIALAATAGCGSAPSGNYRPQSVANVRPVAPQQHVAVAPAKAMPRAEIWRLRSGLNVAALSCRGRGVENVNGHYAQLLKRHSVLLDQTYRQEVARYGVAGLDRQQTKVYNRFAMQRSPQKFCGVAADVARQANAMSSAELSPASPGLVARLEGGLR
;
A
#
# COMPACT_ATOMS: atom_id res chain seq x y z
N MET A 1 -53.29 -3.68 -48.42
CA MET A 1 -52.28 -3.15 -49.37
C MET A 1 -51.02 -3.99 -49.25
N ARG A 2 -50.58 -4.63 -50.35
CA ARG A 2 -49.31 -5.34 -50.47
C ARG A 2 -48.32 -4.42 -51.19
N VAL A 3 -47.08 -4.30 -50.74
CA VAL A 3 -45.90 -4.13 -51.61
C VAL A 3 -44.70 -4.77 -50.92
N SER A 4 -44.08 -5.73 -51.62
CA SER A 4 -42.76 -6.29 -51.34
C SER A 4 -41.70 -5.52 -52.14
N ALA A 5 -40.49 -5.35 -51.61
CA ALA A 5 -39.29 -5.10 -52.43
C ALA A 5 -38.07 -5.75 -51.79
N ARG A 6 -37.20 -6.29 -52.66
CA ARG A 6 -36.16 -7.29 -52.42
C ARG A 6 -34.75 -6.66 -52.45
N ILE A 7 -33.86 -7.26 -51.64
CA ILE A 7 -32.45 -7.62 -51.89
C ILE A 7 -31.44 -6.50 -52.22
N LEU A 8 -30.33 -6.47 -51.46
CA LEU A 8 -28.96 -6.63 -51.99
C LEU A 8 -27.97 -6.85 -50.84
N ALA A 9 -27.36 -8.04 -50.83
CA ALA A 9 -26.16 -8.34 -50.07
C ALA A 9 -24.95 -7.74 -50.78
N ALA A 10 -24.06 -7.09 -50.05
CA ALA A 10 -22.69 -6.84 -50.47
C ALA A 10 -21.78 -7.00 -49.25
N GLY A 11 -21.02 -8.09 -49.23
CA GLY A 11 -19.95 -8.28 -48.27
C GLY A 11 -18.82 -7.29 -48.53
N ILE A 12 -18.19 -6.80 -47.46
CA ILE A 12 -16.90 -6.11 -47.55
C ILE A 12 -15.98 -6.70 -46.48
N ALA A 13 -14.76 -6.94 -46.95
CA ALA A 13 -13.69 -7.73 -46.41
C ALA A 13 -13.09 -7.23 -45.08
N LEU A 14 -12.42 -8.16 -44.40
CA LEU A 14 -11.43 -7.89 -43.34
C LEU A 14 -10.39 -6.85 -43.81
N ALA A 15 -10.20 -5.81 -43.01
CA ALA A 15 -8.96 -5.04 -42.99
C ALA A 15 -8.40 -5.08 -41.57
N ALA A 16 -7.43 -5.96 -41.34
CA ALA A 16 -6.60 -5.94 -40.14
C ALA A 16 -5.57 -4.80 -40.30
N THR A 17 -5.83 -3.66 -39.68
CA THR A 17 -4.84 -2.58 -39.59
C THR A 17 -3.91 -2.84 -38.41
N ALA A 18 -2.68 -3.24 -38.73
CA ALA A 18 -1.56 -3.19 -37.80
C ALA A 18 -1.24 -1.71 -37.50
N GLY A 19 -1.83 -1.18 -36.42
CA GLY A 19 -1.51 0.15 -35.90
C GLY A 19 -0.26 0.09 -35.02
N CYS A 20 0.92 0.31 -35.59
CA CYS A 20 2.05 0.83 -34.80
C CYS A 20 1.69 2.27 -34.42
N GLY A 21 1.34 2.50 -33.15
CA GLY A 21 1.07 3.84 -32.63
C GLY A 21 2.34 4.68 -32.65
N SER A 22 2.43 5.61 -33.60
CA SER A 22 3.41 6.69 -33.59
C SER A 22 3.14 7.60 -32.40
N ALA A 23 4.11 7.74 -31.50
CA ALA A 23 4.06 8.74 -30.44
C ALA A 23 4.14 10.15 -31.06
N PRO A 24 3.33 11.13 -30.60
CA PRO A 24 3.50 12.51 -31.04
C PRO A 24 4.81 13.07 -30.49
N SER A 25 5.69 13.53 -31.39
CA SER A 25 6.86 14.34 -31.06
C SER A 25 6.39 15.68 -30.48
N GLY A 26 6.20 15.73 -29.16
CA GLY A 26 5.97 16.97 -28.44
C GLY A 26 7.22 17.84 -28.45
N ASN A 27 7.09 19.09 -28.88
CA ASN A 27 8.13 20.10 -28.75
C ASN A 27 8.45 20.34 -27.27
N TYR A 28 9.45 19.65 -26.73
CA TYR A 28 10.00 19.94 -25.42
C TYR A 28 10.86 21.20 -25.53
N ARG A 29 10.29 22.34 -25.13
CA ARG A 29 11.02 23.59 -24.96
C ARG A 29 11.58 23.58 -23.53
N PRO A 30 12.89 23.47 -23.30
CA PRO A 30 13.43 23.48 -21.94
C PRO A 30 13.13 24.85 -21.33
N GLN A 31 12.36 24.86 -20.23
CA GLN A 31 12.17 26.05 -19.44
C GLN A 31 13.46 26.33 -18.67
N SER A 32 13.97 27.56 -18.79
CA SER A 32 15.11 28.06 -18.05
C SER A 32 14.81 28.08 -16.54
N VAL A 33 15.52 27.25 -15.77
CA VAL A 33 15.47 27.23 -14.29
C VAL A 33 16.27 28.41 -13.71
N ALA A 34 15.88 29.63 -14.03
CA ALA A 34 16.63 30.82 -13.61
C ALA A 34 16.29 31.32 -12.20
N ASN A 35 15.32 30.74 -11.48
CA ASN A 35 14.99 31.16 -10.11
C ASN A 35 14.37 30.03 -9.27
N VAL A 36 15.20 29.07 -8.84
CA VAL A 36 14.87 28.22 -7.67
C VAL A 36 15.61 28.82 -6.48
N ARG A 37 14.89 29.43 -5.54
CA ARG A 37 15.47 29.83 -4.25
C ARG A 37 16.00 28.57 -3.56
N PRO A 38 17.23 28.57 -3.01
CA PRO A 38 17.71 27.43 -2.24
C PRO A 38 16.75 27.15 -1.09
N VAL A 39 16.18 25.95 -1.06
CA VAL A 39 15.51 25.44 0.14
C VAL A 39 16.60 25.33 1.19
N ALA A 40 16.45 26.05 2.31
CA ALA A 40 17.36 25.95 3.44
C ALA A 40 17.49 24.47 3.85
N PRO A 41 18.70 23.98 4.14
CA PRO A 41 18.87 22.60 4.56
C PRO A 41 18.02 22.35 5.81
N GLN A 42 17.06 21.44 5.69
CA GLN A 42 16.33 20.94 6.85
C GLN A 42 17.35 20.28 7.77
N GLN A 43 17.44 20.77 9.01
CA GLN A 43 18.34 20.24 10.00
C GLN A 43 17.90 18.80 10.32
N HIS A 44 18.59 17.82 9.73
CA HIS A 44 18.47 16.43 10.13
C HIS A 44 19.12 16.31 11.51
N VAL A 45 18.32 16.47 12.57
CA VAL A 45 18.77 16.09 13.92
C VAL A 45 19.15 14.62 13.86
N ALA A 46 20.44 14.34 14.01
CA ALA A 46 20.95 12.98 14.06
C ALA A 46 20.39 12.31 15.32
N VAL A 47 19.33 11.54 15.15
CA VAL A 47 18.82 10.67 16.20
C VAL A 47 19.86 9.56 16.39
N ALA A 48 20.39 9.45 17.61
CA ALA A 48 21.31 8.37 18.01
C ALA A 48 20.77 7.00 17.55
N PRO A 49 21.62 6.02 17.23
CA PRO A 49 21.15 4.72 16.79
C PRO A 49 20.40 4.05 17.95
N ALA A 50 19.07 4.12 17.91
CA ALA A 50 18.24 3.27 18.73
C ALA A 50 18.73 1.84 18.50
N LYS A 51 19.14 1.17 19.59
CA LYS A 51 19.39 -0.28 19.65
C LYS A 51 18.39 -0.95 18.71
N ALA A 52 18.86 -1.72 17.73
CA ALA A 52 18.04 -2.24 16.65
C ALA A 52 16.84 -3.04 17.20
N MET A 53 15.74 -2.33 17.46
CA MET A 53 14.44 -2.90 17.81
C MET A 53 13.99 -3.76 16.61
N PRO A 54 13.17 -4.80 16.77
CA PRO A 54 12.81 -5.68 15.66
C PRO A 54 11.98 -4.94 14.60
N ARG A 55 12.66 -4.29 13.64
CA ARG A 55 12.03 -3.51 12.56
C ARG A 55 11.14 -4.38 11.66
N ALA A 56 11.35 -5.71 11.67
CA ALA A 56 10.47 -6.67 10.99
C ALA A 56 9.02 -6.59 11.49
N GLU A 57 8.78 -6.29 12.77
CA GLU A 57 7.41 -6.21 13.33
C GLU A 57 6.67 -4.96 12.87
N ILE A 58 7.36 -3.85 12.58
CA ILE A 58 6.74 -2.68 11.92
C ILE A 58 6.22 -3.07 10.54
N TRP A 59 7.01 -3.82 9.76
CA TRP A 59 6.60 -4.27 8.42
C TRP A 59 5.42 -5.24 8.51
N ARG A 60 5.46 -6.17 9.46
CA ARG A 60 4.38 -7.12 9.73
C ARG A 60 3.09 -6.43 10.18
N LEU A 61 3.19 -5.44 11.07
CA LEU A 61 2.08 -4.59 11.50
C LEU A 61 1.44 -3.88 10.31
N ARG A 62 2.26 -3.25 9.45
CA ARG A 62 1.78 -2.60 8.22
C ARG A 62 1.07 -3.58 7.29
N SER A 63 1.59 -4.81 7.13
CA SER A 63 0.93 -5.84 6.32
C SER A 63 -0.41 -6.27 6.91
N GLY A 64 -0.49 -6.53 8.22
CA GLY A 64 -1.74 -6.92 8.87
C GLY A 64 -2.83 -5.85 8.78
N LEU A 65 -2.47 -4.59 8.99
CA LEU A 65 -3.41 -3.47 8.84
C LEU A 65 -3.82 -3.22 7.39
N ASN A 66 -2.95 -3.51 6.41
CA ASN A 66 -3.33 -3.46 5.01
C ASN A 66 -4.39 -4.51 4.65
N VAL A 67 -4.22 -5.76 5.10
CA VAL A 67 -5.24 -6.81 4.94
C VAL A 67 -6.55 -6.36 5.59
N ALA A 68 -6.49 -5.84 6.81
CA ALA A 68 -7.68 -5.36 7.50
C ALA A 68 -8.38 -4.20 6.75
N ALA A 69 -7.64 -3.24 6.22
CA ALA A 69 -8.19 -2.14 5.42
C ALA A 69 -8.94 -2.61 4.16
N LEU A 70 -8.60 -3.79 3.63
CA LEU A 70 -9.31 -4.43 2.52
C LEU A 70 -10.48 -5.29 3.01
N SER A 71 -10.22 -6.20 3.94
CA SER A 71 -11.17 -7.24 4.37
C SER A 71 -12.30 -6.72 5.27
N CYS A 72 -12.11 -5.60 5.96
CA CYS A 72 -13.05 -5.09 6.97
C CYS A 72 -14.08 -4.09 6.45
N ARG A 73 -14.03 -3.73 5.16
CA ARG A 73 -14.96 -2.78 4.53
C ARG A 73 -16.40 -3.29 4.67
N GLY A 74 -17.32 -2.40 5.07
CA GLY A 74 -18.76 -2.70 5.12
C GLY A 74 -19.20 -3.64 6.26
N ARG A 75 -18.32 -3.98 7.22
CA ARG A 75 -18.64 -4.93 8.31
C ARG A 75 -19.20 -4.30 9.59
N GLY A 76 -19.66 -3.04 9.53
CA GLY A 76 -20.22 -2.33 10.69
C GLY A 76 -19.22 -2.01 11.82
N VAL A 77 -17.94 -2.30 11.62
CA VAL A 77 -16.85 -1.89 12.53
C VAL A 77 -16.34 -0.51 12.14
N GLU A 78 -15.60 0.12 13.05
CA GLU A 78 -14.89 1.35 12.76
C GLU A 78 -13.99 1.24 11.51
N ASN A 79 -13.87 2.34 10.78
CA ASN A 79 -13.20 2.41 9.49
C ASN A 79 -11.68 2.19 9.59
N VAL A 80 -11.25 0.93 9.47
CA VAL A 80 -9.82 0.55 9.42
C VAL A 80 -9.09 1.19 8.23
N ASN A 81 -9.76 1.40 7.10
CA ASN A 81 -9.12 1.97 5.91
C ASN A 81 -8.64 3.41 6.16
N GLY A 82 -9.47 4.24 6.81
CA GLY A 82 -9.09 5.60 7.21
C GLY A 82 -7.88 5.62 8.15
N HIS A 83 -7.91 4.79 9.19
CA HIS A 83 -6.81 4.68 10.15
C HIS A 83 -5.53 4.17 9.51
N TYR A 84 -5.62 3.19 8.61
CA TYR A 84 -4.48 2.66 7.89
C TYR A 84 -3.84 3.72 6.97
N ALA A 85 -4.64 4.49 6.23
CA ALA A 85 -4.13 5.58 5.40
C ALA A 85 -3.42 6.66 6.23
N GLN A 86 -3.96 7.00 7.40
CA GLN A 86 -3.32 7.92 8.34
C GLN A 86 -1.98 7.37 8.86
N LEU A 87 -1.92 6.07 9.18
CA LEU A 87 -0.70 5.41 9.65
C LEU A 87 0.41 5.47 8.59
N LEU A 88 0.08 5.19 7.32
CA LEU A 88 1.04 5.30 6.22
C LEU A 88 1.61 6.72 6.08
N LYS A 89 0.76 7.75 6.26
CA LYS A 89 1.19 9.16 6.18
C LYS A 89 2.05 9.56 7.37
N ARG A 90 1.62 9.23 8.60
CA ARG A 90 2.29 9.62 9.85
C ARG A 90 3.67 8.97 9.98
N HIS A 91 3.79 7.69 9.61
CA HIS A 91 4.99 6.89 9.83
C HIS A 91 5.78 6.61 8.55
N SER A 92 5.60 7.42 7.50
CA SER A 92 6.22 7.20 6.19
C SER A 92 7.73 6.98 6.25
N VAL A 93 8.46 7.81 7.00
CA VAL A 93 9.92 7.69 7.18
C VAL A 93 10.30 6.37 7.86
N LEU A 94 9.58 5.98 8.92
CA LEU A 94 9.83 4.73 9.64
C LEU A 94 9.54 3.51 8.76
N LEU A 95 8.44 3.54 8.01
CA LEU A 95 8.04 2.47 7.08
C LEU A 95 9.04 2.32 5.92
N ASP A 96 9.53 3.43 5.38
CA ASP A 96 10.54 3.47 4.32
C ASP A 96 11.91 2.93 4.80
N GLN A 97 12.35 3.32 6.00
CA GLN A 97 13.53 2.74 6.65
C GLN A 97 13.38 1.23 6.86
N THR A 98 12.21 0.81 7.33
CA THR A 98 11.90 -0.60 7.57
C THR A 98 11.91 -1.40 6.26
N TYR A 99 11.29 -0.88 5.20
CA TYR A 99 11.29 -1.49 3.88
C TYR A 99 12.72 -1.72 3.36
N ARG A 100 13.57 -0.69 3.40
CA ARG A 100 14.98 -0.83 2.98
C ARG A 100 15.72 -1.93 3.72
N GLN A 101 15.42 -2.14 4.99
CA GLN A 101 16.08 -3.16 5.80
C GLN A 101 15.55 -4.56 5.48
N GLU A 102 14.26 -4.69 5.22
CA GLU A 102 13.67 -5.95 4.77
C GLU A 102 14.21 -6.34 3.38
N VAL A 103 14.38 -5.36 2.47
CA VAL A 103 15.07 -5.56 1.19
C VAL A 103 16.53 -5.97 1.42
N ALA A 104 17.26 -5.32 2.33
CA ALA A 104 18.64 -5.69 2.64
C ALA A 104 18.75 -7.11 3.24
N ARG A 105 17.74 -7.56 3.99
CA ARG A 105 17.71 -8.89 4.62
C ARG A 105 17.38 -10.02 3.64
N TYR A 106 16.42 -9.79 2.75
CA TYR A 106 15.85 -10.86 1.92
C TYR A 106 16.13 -10.70 0.42
N GLY A 107 16.63 -9.54 -0.01
CA GLY A 107 16.56 -9.11 -1.40
C GLY A 107 15.11 -8.84 -1.84
N VAL A 108 14.91 -8.21 -3.00
CA VAL A 108 13.56 -7.87 -3.50
C VAL A 108 12.70 -9.12 -3.70
N ALA A 109 13.24 -10.15 -4.37
CA ALA A 109 12.50 -11.39 -4.63
C ALA A 109 12.25 -12.21 -3.36
N GLY A 110 13.18 -12.20 -2.40
CA GLY A 110 12.96 -12.88 -1.11
C GLY A 110 11.95 -12.14 -0.24
N LEU A 111 11.96 -10.81 -0.27
CA LEU A 111 10.98 -9.98 0.43
C LEU A 111 9.57 -10.26 -0.08
N ASP A 112 9.36 -10.35 -1.39
CA ASP A 112 8.05 -10.68 -1.97
C ASP A 112 7.51 -12.02 -1.45
N ARG A 113 8.36 -13.06 -1.43
CA ARG A 113 7.98 -14.38 -0.86
C ARG A 113 7.66 -14.30 0.63
N GLN A 114 8.43 -13.52 1.40
CA GLN A 114 8.16 -13.34 2.83
C GLN A 114 6.86 -12.56 3.06
N GLN A 115 6.63 -11.48 2.30
CA GLN A 115 5.40 -10.72 2.36
C GLN A 115 4.20 -11.58 2.03
N THR A 116 4.27 -12.41 0.98
CA THR A 116 3.18 -13.35 0.62
C THR A 116 2.78 -14.22 1.81
N LYS A 117 3.74 -14.77 2.56
CA LYS A 117 3.46 -15.56 3.78
C LYS A 117 2.74 -14.72 4.86
N VAL A 118 3.20 -13.49 5.08
CA VAL A 118 2.60 -12.57 6.05
C VAL A 118 1.17 -12.19 5.66
N TYR A 119 0.94 -11.82 4.40
CA TYR A 119 -0.38 -11.50 3.88
C TYR A 119 -1.33 -12.69 4.00
N ASN A 120 -0.90 -13.88 3.56
CA ASN A 120 -1.70 -15.09 3.65
C ASN A 120 -2.08 -15.41 5.10
N ARG A 121 -1.16 -15.22 6.06
CA ARG A 121 -1.46 -15.42 7.47
C ARG A 121 -2.61 -14.53 7.96
N PHE A 122 -2.58 -13.24 7.67
CA PHE A 122 -3.65 -12.31 8.08
C PHE A 122 -4.94 -12.47 7.27
N ALA A 123 -4.85 -12.96 6.04
CA ALA A 123 -6.02 -13.25 5.20
C ALA A 123 -6.79 -14.50 5.66
N MET A 124 -6.12 -15.45 6.32
CA MET A 124 -6.74 -16.68 6.88
C MET A 124 -7.42 -16.45 8.24
N GLN A 125 -8.30 -15.46 8.30
CA GLN A 125 -9.10 -15.09 9.47
C GLN A 125 -10.25 -16.08 9.67
N ARG A 126 -10.29 -16.77 10.83
CA ARG A 126 -11.42 -17.64 11.23
C ARG A 126 -12.59 -16.86 11.80
N SER A 127 -12.31 -15.68 12.36
CA SER A 127 -13.29 -14.78 12.97
C SER A 127 -13.16 -13.35 12.41
N PRO A 128 -13.66 -13.07 11.19
CA PRO A 128 -13.48 -11.78 10.51
C PRO A 128 -13.92 -10.56 11.34
N GLN A 129 -15.05 -10.64 12.03
CA GLN A 129 -15.59 -9.54 12.84
C GLN A 129 -14.65 -9.19 14.01
N LYS A 130 -14.15 -10.21 14.72
CA LYS A 130 -13.18 -10.04 15.81
C LYS A 130 -11.87 -9.46 15.30
N PHE A 131 -11.34 -10.00 14.21
CA PHE A 131 -10.12 -9.47 13.57
C PHE A 131 -10.30 -7.99 13.22
N CYS A 132 -11.45 -7.62 12.63
CA CYS A 132 -11.73 -6.26 12.22
C CYS A 132 -11.86 -5.27 13.38
N GLY A 133 -12.51 -5.66 14.49
CA GLY A 133 -12.55 -4.84 15.71
C GLY A 133 -11.15 -4.61 16.29
N VAL A 134 -10.38 -5.69 16.45
CA VAL A 134 -9.00 -5.60 16.94
C VAL A 134 -8.11 -4.76 16.02
N ALA A 135 -8.27 -4.90 14.70
CA ALA A 135 -7.50 -4.13 13.73
C ALA A 135 -7.83 -2.63 13.77
N ALA A 136 -9.09 -2.25 13.98
CA ALA A 136 -9.46 -0.86 14.19
C ALA A 136 -8.78 -0.30 15.44
N ASP A 137 -8.83 -1.02 16.56
CA ASP A 137 -8.22 -0.60 17.83
C ASP A 137 -6.70 -0.45 17.72
N VAL A 138 -6.05 -1.42 17.08
CA VAL A 138 -4.60 -1.40 16.83
C VAL A 138 -4.23 -0.23 15.92
N ALA A 139 -5.00 0.02 14.85
CA ALA A 139 -4.72 1.13 13.93
C ALA A 139 -4.89 2.50 14.61
N ARG A 140 -5.94 2.67 15.43
CA ARG A 140 -6.12 3.88 16.24
C ARG A 140 -4.97 4.11 17.21
N GLN A 141 -4.60 3.07 17.95
CA GLN A 141 -3.51 3.16 18.92
C GLN A 141 -2.17 3.48 18.24
N ALA A 142 -1.87 2.84 17.12
CA ALA A 142 -0.66 3.13 16.35
C ALA A 142 -0.65 4.59 15.85
N ASN A 143 -1.79 5.13 15.41
CA ASN A 143 -1.91 6.54 15.01
C ASN A 143 -1.74 7.54 16.17
N ALA A 144 -1.97 7.12 17.41
CA ALA A 144 -1.76 7.94 18.60
C ALA A 144 -0.29 7.95 19.06
N MET A 145 0.55 7.05 18.55
CA MET A 145 1.97 6.97 18.87
C MET A 145 2.81 7.85 17.95
N SER A 146 3.92 8.37 18.47
CA SER A 146 5.04 8.80 17.63
C SER A 146 5.73 7.60 16.99
N SER A 147 6.53 7.82 15.93
CA SER A 147 7.34 6.75 15.33
C SER A 147 8.33 6.12 16.31
N ALA A 148 8.84 6.90 17.27
CA ALA A 148 9.75 6.42 18.31
C ALA A 148 9.05 5.48 19.31
N GLU A 149 7.78 5.71 19.60
CA GLU A 149 6.95 4.84 20.46
C GLU A 149 6.43 3.61 19.70
N LEU A 150 6.05 3.80 18.42
CA LEU A 150 5.49 2.72 17.61
C LEU A 150 6.50 1.59 17.39
N SER A 151 7.78 1.92 17.19
CA SER A 151 8.82 0.92 16.93
C SER A 151 8.96 -0.14 18.03
N PRO A 152 9.18 0.21 19.32
CA PRO A 152 9.19 -0.78 20.40
C PRO A 152 7.82 -1.40 20.68
N ALA A 153 6.71 -0.72 20.40
CA ALA A 153 5.35 -1.24 20.64
C ALA A 153 4.89 -2.28 19.60
N SER A 154 5.49 -2.30 18.41
CA SER A 154 5.02 -3.09 17.27
C SER A 154 4.84 -4.59 17.51
N PRO A 155 5.76 -5.30 18.20
CA PRO A 155 5.57 -6.72 18.48
C PRO A 155 4.26 -7.01 19.24
N GLY A 156 3.93 -6.18 20.23
CA GLY A 156 2.68 -6.31 21.00
C GLY A 156 1.44 -6.00 20.16
N LEU A 157 1.52 -5.00 19.27
CA LEU A 157 0.43 -4.68 18.34
C LEU A 157 0.18 -5.80 17.33
N VAL A 158 1.24 -6.42 16.81
CA VAL A 158 1.14 -7.59 15.92
C VAL A 158 0.53 -8.78 16.65
N ALA A 159 0.98 -9.09 17.87
CA ALA A 159 0.43 -10.19 18.65
C ALA A 159 -1.09 -10.03 18.88
N ARG A 160 -1.55 -8.80 19.08
CA ARG A 160 -2.99 -8.50 19.17
C ARG A 160 -3.72 -8.77 17.84
N LEU A 161 -3.19 -8.29 16.71
CA LEU A 161 -3.78 -8.59 15.40
C LEU A 161 -3.89 -10.10 15.15
N GLU A 162 -2.85 -10.86 15.49
CA GLU A 162 -2.83 -12.31 15.35
C GLU A 162 -3.82 -13.01 16.30
N GLY A 163 -3.98 -12.50 17.52
CA GLY A 163 -5.01 -12.94 18.46
C GLY A 163 -6.45 -12.70 17.95
N GLY A 164 -6.64 -11.71 17.08
CA GLY A 164 -7.90 -11.45 16.39
C GLY A 164 -8.23 -12.45 15.27
N LEU A 165 -7.27 -13.26 14.80
CA LEU A 165 -7.49 -14.21 13.70
C LEU A 165 -8.32 -15.44 14.09
N ARG A 166 -8.45 -15.72 15.38
CA ARG A 166 -9.14 -16.90 15.94
C ARG A 166 -10.41 -16.48 16.66
#